data_AF-A0A7V0WUK8-F1
#
_entry.id   AF-A0A7V0WUK8-F1
#
_cell.length_a   1.000
_cell.length_b   1.000
_cell.length_c   1.000
_cell.angle_alpha   90.00
_cell.angle_beta   90.00
_cell.angle_gamma   90.00
#
_symmetry.space_group_name_H-M   'P 1'
#
loop_
_entity.id
_entity.type
_entity.pdbx_description
1 polymer ?
#
loop_
_entity_poly.entity_id
_entity_poly.type
_entity_poly.pdbx_seq_one_letter_code
_entity_poly.pdbx_strand_id
1 'polypeptide(L)' 'RDMMTKSVIPGENMLPETTYIKLGWGLEQTDDPEEVRRLMLTPINSETNLKEPYNGYLVYQGGAPEVENFNRQFRK' A
#
# COMPACT_ATOMS: atom_id res chain seq x y z
N ARG A 1 -0.83 -17.29 10.01
CA ARG A 1 -1.74 -17.11 11.18
C ARG A 1 -0.94 -16.78 12.44
N ASP A 2 0.11 -17.54 12.74
CA ASP A 2 0.97 -17.35 13.92
C ASP A 2 1.58 -15.94 14.08
N MET A 3 1.90 -15.27 12.96
CA MET A 3 2.40 -13.89 13.00
C MET A 3 1.34 -12.90 13.48
N MET A 4 0.10 -13.05 13.02
CA MET A 4 -1.01 -12.18 13.45
C MET A 4 -1.33 -12.40 14.94
N THR A 5 -1.16 -13.63 15.43
CA THR A 5 -1.27 -13.95 16.87
C THR A 5 -0.18 -13.28 17.70
N LYS A 6 0.96 -12.92 17.09
CA LYS A 6 2.05 -12.17 17.72
C LYS A 6 1.93 -10.65 17.51
N SER A 7 0.73 -10.17 17.20
CA SER A 7 0.43 -8.75 16.96
C SER A 7 1.19 -8.13 15.77
N VAL A 8 1.65 -8.93 14.81
CA VAL A 8 2.22 -8.42 13.57
C VAL A 8 1.10 -7.82 12.72
N ILE A 9 1.30 -6.58 12.26
CA ILE A 9 0.37 -5.86 11.40
C ILE A 9 0.65 -6.24 9.94
N PRO A 10 -0.34 -6.71 9.17
CA PRO A 10 -0.17 -6.98 7.75
C PRO A 10 -0.12 -5.66 6.97
N GLY A 11 0.87 -5.48 6.10
CA GLY A 11 1.00 -4.30 5.22
C GLY A 11 0.17 -4.36 3.93
N GLU A 12 -0.76 -5.32 3.83
CA GLU A 12 -1.55 -5.60 2.62
C GLU A 12 -0.68 -5.73 1.35
N ASN A 13 -0.94 -4.92 0.31
CA ASN A 13 -0.20 -4.90 -0.94
C ASN A 13 0.79 -3.73 -1.03
N MET A 14 1.07 -3.05 0.09
CA MET A 14 2.00 -1.93 0.15
C MET A 14 3.42 -2.40 -0.15
N LEU A 15 4.16 -1.60 -0.94
CA LEU A 15 5.59 -1.86 -1.16
C LEU A 15 6.36 -1.74 0.17
N PRO A 16 7.36 -2.62 0.44
CA PRO A 16 8.12 -2.58 1.68
C PRO A 16 8.77 -1.22 1.97
N GLU A 17 9.27 -0.55 0.93
CA GLU A 17 9.87 0.78 1.00
C GLU A 17 8.83 1.82 1.46
N THR A 18 7.64 1.78 0.88
CA THR A 18 6.53 2.67 1.24
C THR A 18 6.02 2.37 2.65
N THR A 19 5.95 1.10 3.04
CA THR A 19 5.59 0.70 4.42
C THR A 19 6.57 1.26 5.43
N TYR A 20 7.87 1.18 5.16
CA TYR A 20 8.89 1.72 6.04
C TYR A 20 8.75 3.24 6.24
N ILE A 21 8.59 3.99 5.16
CA ILE A 21 8.42 5.45 5.23
C ILE A 21 7.11 5.83 5.92
N LYS A 22 6.01 5.13 5.60
CA LYS A 22 4.70 5.38 6.20
C LYS A 22 4.70 5.09 7.71
N LEU A 23 5.42 4.06 8.14
CA LEU A 23 5.57 3.77 9.57
C LEU A 23 6.29 4.90 10.29
N GLY A 24 7.41 5.40 9.73
CA GLY A 24 8.10 6.57 10.28
C GLY A 24 7.20 7.80 10.37
N TRP A 25 6.40 8.06 9.34
CA TRP A 25 5.42 9.14 9.35
C TRP A 25 4.31 8.95 10.38
N GLY A 26 3.76 7.73 10.50
CA GLY A 26 2.68 7.41 11.43
C GLY A 26 3.08 7.52 12.90
N LEU A 27 4.31 7.10 13.23
CA LEU A 27 4.88 7.25 14.57
C LEU A 27 5.09 8.71 14.97
N GLU A 28 5.27 9.63 14.01
CA GLU A 28 5.33 11.07 14.29
C GLU A 28 3.94 11.68 14.56
N GLN A 29 2.86 11.04 14.12
CA GLN A 29 1.51 11.58 14.31
C GLN A 29 0.94 11.30 15.71
N THR A 30 1.37 10.23 16.36
CA THR A 30 0.79 9.76 17.63
C THR A 30 1.69 8.73 18.32
N ASP A 31 1.69 8.73 19.65
CA ASP A 31 2.35 7.72 20.48
C ASP A 31 1.46 6.48 20.76
N ASP A 32 0.18 6.52 20.39
CA ASP A 32 -0.75 5.38 20.59
C ASP A 32 -0.53 4.30 19.50
N PRO A 33 -0.07 3.09 19.86
CA PRO A 33 0.17 2.02 18.89
C PRO A 33 -1.08 1.59 18.11
N GLU A 34 -2.28 1.67 18.70
CA GLU A 34 -3.52 1.31 18.00
C GLU A 34 -3.88 2.35 16.93
N GLU A 35 -3.59 3.62 17.19
CA GLU A 35 -3.79 4.68 16.20
C GLU A 35 -2.74 4.59 15.08
N VAL A 36 -1.48 4.28 15.40
CA VAL A 36 -0.45 3.99 14.37
C VAL A 36 -0.89 2.81 13.50
N ARG A 37 -1.42 1.75 14.12
CA ARG A 37 -1.99 0.60 13.40
C ARG A 37 -3.13 1.03 12.48
N ARG A 38 -4.04 1.89 12.94
CA ARG A 38 -5.12 2.45 12.12
C ARG A 38 -4.59 3.25 10.93
N LEU A 39 -3.60 4.11 11.14
CA LEU A 39 -2.96 4.91 10.09
C LEU A 39 -2.27 4.03 9.05
N MET A 40 -1.54 2.99 9.48
CA MET A 40 -0.86 2.05 8.58
C MET A 40 -1.84 1.32 7.65
N LEU A 41 -3.00 0.92 8.18
CA LEU A 41 -4.03 0.17 7.46
C LEU A 41 -5.02 1.06 6.68
N THR A 42 -4.98 2.38 6.86
CA THR A 42 -5.83 3.31 6.11
C THR A 42 -5.08 3.79 4.86
N PRO A 43 -5.61 3.64 3.63
CA PRO A 43 -5.00 4.21 2.43
C PRO A 43 -5.06 5.74 2.46
N ILE A 44 -3.92 6.43 2.35
CA ILE A 44 -3.83 7.90 2.44
C ILE A 44 -3.45 8.53 1.09
N ASN A 45 -2.55 7.90 0.34
CA ASN A 45 -1.96 8.42 -0.88
C ASN A 45 -1.71 7.31 -1.95
N SER A 46 -2.70 6.43 -2.14
CA SER A 46 -2.66 5.34 -3.14
C SER A 46 -1.54 4.30 -2.94
N GLU A 47 -0.99 4.19 -1.74
CA GLU A 47 0.03 3.21 -1.37
C GLU A 47 -0.51 1.78 -1.20
N THR A 48 -1.82 1.66 -1.01
CA THR A 48 -2.56 0.41 -0.85
C THR A 48 -3.78 0.45 -1.78
N ASN A 49 -4.09 -0.68 -2.42
CA ASN A 49 -5.26 -0.79 -3.29
C ASN A 49 -6.39 -1.56 -2.61
N LEU A 50 -7.63 -1.11 -2.79
CA LEU A 50 -8.81 -1.84 -2.31
C LEU A 50 -8.97 -3.23 -2.98
N LYS A 51 -8.46 -3.35 -4.21
CA LYS A 51 -8.45 -4.58 -4.99
C LYS A 51 -7.27 -4.59 -5.95
N GLU A 52 -6.65 -5.74 -6.10
CA GLU A 52 -5.60 -5.92 -7.11
C GLU A 52 -6.16 -5.80 -8.53
N PRO A 53 -5.61 -4.88 -9.35
CA PRO A 53 -5.97 -4.79 -10.75
C PRO A 53 -5.33 -5.94 -11.54
N TYR A 54 -5.96 -6.32 -12.66
CA TYR A 54 -5.48 -7.45 -13.49
C TYR A 54 -4.07 -7.24 -14.07
N ASN A 55 -3.59 -5.99 -14.11
CA ASN A 55 -2.26 -5.60 -14.58
C ASN A 55 -1.29 -5.21 -13.44
N GLY A 56 -1.62 -5.51 -12.17
CA GLY A 56 -0.82 -5.08 -11.01
C GLY A 56 0.66 -5.47 -11.07
N TYR A 57 0.97 -6.62 -11.68
CA TYR A 57 2.36 -7.10 -11.86
C TYR A 57 3.20 -6.22 -12.79
N LEU A 58 2.61 -5.63 -13.82
CA LEU A 58 3.35 -4.85 -14.82
C LEU A 58 3.61 -3.40 -14.38
N VAL A 59 2.91 -2.93 -13.35
CA VAL A 59 2.83 -1.50 -13.04
C VAL A 59 3.33 -1.18 -11.62
N TYR A 60 3.88 -2.17 -10.89
CA TYR A 60 4.37 -1.98 -9.51
C TYR A 60 3.36 -1.22 -8.64
N GLN A 61 2.15 -1.77 -8.52
CA GLN A 61 0.90 -1.13 -8.03
C GLN A 61 0.16 -0.36 -9.14
N GLY A 62 -0.65 -1.11 -9.90
CA GLY A 62 -1.42 -0.59 -11.03
C GLY A 62 -2.42 0.52 -10.70
N GLY A 63 -2.88 1.23 -11.73
CA GLY A 63 -3.91 2.28 -11.62
C GLY A 63 -3.45 3.70 -11.95
N ALA A 64 -2.15 3.91 -12.20
CA ALA A 64 -1.64 5.21 -12.65
C ALA A 64 -2.22 5.59 -14.04
N PRO A 65 -2.89 6.75 -14.18
CA PRO A 65 -3.48 7.19 -15.45
C PRO A 65 -2.48 7.25 -16.61
N GLU A 66 -1.23 7.62 -16.33
CA GLU A 66 -0.15 7.74 -17.30
C GLU A 66 0.20 6.40 -17.93
N VAL A 67 0.23 5.34 -17.11
CA VAL A 67 0.57 3.99 -17.56
C VAL A 67 -0.61 3.34 -18.28
N GLU A 68 -1.85 3.61 -17.85
CA GLU A 68 -3.04 3.21 -18.62
C GLU A 68 -3.04 3.83 -20.03
N ASN A 69 -2.74 5.12 -20.12
CA ASN A 69 -2.67 5.82 -21.39
C ASN A 69 -1.58 5.24 -22.30
N PHE A 70 -0.39 4.94 -21.74
CA PHE A 70 0.67 4.25 -22.47
C PHE A 70 0.20 2.89 -22.99
N ASN A 71 -0.35 2.03 -22.13
CA ASN A 71 -0.81 0.70 -22.55
C ASN A 71 -1.91 0.75 -23.62
N ARG A 72 -2.80 1.75 -23.59
CA ARG A 72 -3.83 1.93 -24.64
C ARG A 72 -3.24 2.30 -26.00
N GLN A 73 -2.15 3.07 -26.04
CA GLN A 73 -1.50 3.48 -27.29
C GLN A 73 -0.79 2.32 -28.01
N PHE A 74 -0.30 1.33 -27.26
CA PHE A 74 0.50 0.22 -27.82
C PHE A 74 -0.23 -1.13 -27.85
N ARG A 75 -1.49 -1.20 -27.39
CA ARG A 75 -2.35 -2.37 -27.61
C ARG A 75 -2.71 -2.45 -29.11
N LYS A 76 -2.26 -3.51 -29.79
CA LYS A 76 -2.82 -3.94 -31.08
C LYS A 76 -4.23 -4.49 -30.92
#